data_AF-A0A945CMM2-F1
#
_entry.id   AF-A0A945CMM2-F1
#
_cell.length_a   1.000
_cell.length_b   1.000
_cell.length_c   1.000
_cell.angle_alpha   90.00
_cell.angle_beta   90.00
_cell.angle_gamma   90.00
#
_symmetry.space_group_name_H-M   'P 1'
#
loop_
_entity.id
_entity.type
_entity.pdbx_description
1 polymer ?
#
loop_
_entity_poly.entity_id
_entity_poly.type
_entity_poly.pdbx_seq_one_letter_code
_entity_poly.pdbx_strand_id
1 'polypeptide(L)'
;RSPSAETEPIAQYTTLGFSDAVSARMDDPDLQRLNLESVRGLAASDVERQLVDRCIERVEGMQRTYAGAAYEQLSGWVIHGDYTPANLLFSESGQVVGIFDLDWALPGARCRDLGDGLYFFATRPREIDAGDIWSLTEAAEFDEDRCRIFLEAYQSVLTLERCEFEAIPLGFAGRWISIRLEGMAKVDSGERFRFFGRGVEEPLRWLDTHWAELQQ
;
A
#
# COMPACT_ATOMS: atom_id res chain seq x y z
N ARG A 1 -4.95 28.63 14.18
CA ARG A 1 -4.77 27.33 14.87
C ARG A 1 -6.17 26.81 15.16
N SER A 2 -6.71 25.99 14.26
CA SER A 2 -7.99 25.30 14.46
C SER A 2 -7.84 24.29 15.60
N PRO A 3 -8.94 23.92 16.28
CA PRO A 3 -8.91 22.83 17.25
C PRO A 3 -8.43 21.58 16.53
N SER A 4 -7.50 20.83 17.14
CA SER A 4 -7.14 19.49 16.65
C SER A 4 -8.41 18.66 16.68
N ALA A 5 -8.99 18.39 15.52
CA ALA A 5 -9.99 17.34 15.41
C ALA A 5 -9.30 16.07 15.89
N GLU A 6 -9.81 15.47 16.97
CA GLU A 6 -9.37 14.14 17.38
C GLU A 6 -9.67 13.20 16.22
N THR A 7 -8.62 12.74 15.54
CA THR A 7 -8.75 11.77 14.44
C THR A 7 -9.27 10.47 15.03
N GLU A 8 -10.37 9.95 14.49
CA GLU A 8 -10.93 8.67 14.93
C GLU A 8 -9.89 7.55 14.72
N PRO A 9 -9.65 6.69 15.71
CA PRO A 9 -8.69 5.59 15.56
C PRO A 9 -9.14 4.59 14.49
N ILE A 10 -8.22 4.23 13.59
CA ILE A 10 -8.42 3.27 12.50
C ILE A 10 -8.15 1.85 13.01
N ALA A 11 -9.16 1.00 12.90
CA ALA A 11 -9.16 -0.39 13.33
C ALA A 11 -8.89 -1.38 12.16
N GLN A 12 -7.89 -1.08 11.31
CA GLN A 12 -7.69 -1.68 9.98
C GLN A 12 -7.66 -3.22 9.97
N TYR A 13 -7.03 -3.85 10.96
CA TYR A 13 -6.77 -5.31 10.97
C TYR A 13 -7.62 -6.09 11.97
N THR A 14 -8.51 -5.44 12.70
CA THR A 14 -9.27 -6.07 13.80
C THR A 14 -10.12 -7.26 13.34
N THR A 15 -10.60 -7.23 12.10
CA THR A 15 -11.36 -8.32 11.47
C THR A 15 -10.58 -9.62 11.31
N LEU A 16 -9.24 -9.59 11.35
CA LEU A 16 -8.41 -10.80 11.33
C LEU A 16 -8.47 -11.59 12.64
N GLY A 17 -8.79 -10.92 13.74
CA GLY A 17 -8.81 -11.49 15.08
C GLY A 17 -7.42 -11.75 15.68
N PHE A 18 -6.37 -11.14 15.12
CA PHE A 18 -5.01 -11.24 15.66
C PHE A 18 -4.72 -10.19 16.74
N SER A 19 -5.36 -9.02 16.65
CA SER A 19 -5.19 -7.90 17.59
C SER A 19 -6.37 -6.93 17.50
N ASP A 20 -6.68 -6.27 18.61
CA ASP A 20 -7.64 -5.16 18.71
C ASP A 20 -6.96 -3.78 18.64
N ALA A 21 -5.68 -3.73 18.28
CA ALA A 21 -4.93 -2.49 18.19
C ALA A 21 -5.45 -1.58 17.07
N VAL A 22 -5.41 -0.28 17.33
CA VAL A 22 -5.88 0.79 16.43
C VAL A 22 -4.76 1.82 16.20
N SER A 23 -4.85 2.60 15.12
CA SER A 23 -3.85 3.61 14.77
C SER A 23 -4.50 4.94 14.35
N ALA A 24 -3.76 6.04 14.43
CA ALA A 24 -4.19 7.33 13.88
C ALA A 24 -3.96 7.44 12.36
N ARG A 25 -3.33 6.44 11.72
CA ARG A 25 -3.10 6.40 10.27
C ARG A 25 -3.37 5.02 9.68
N MET A 26 -3.65 5.00 8.38
CA MET A 26 -3.66 3.76 7.61
C MET A 26 -2.23 3.22 7.46
N ASP A 27 -2.12 1.91 7.25
CA ASP A 27 -0.88 1.25 6.87
C ASP A 27 0.24 1.45 7.91
N ASP A 28 -0.14 1.51 9.19
CA ASP A 28 0.78 1.73 10.29
C ASP A 28 1.76 0.55 10.49
N PRO A 29 3.08 0.75 10.33
CA PRO A 29 4.09 -0.27 10.53
C PRO A 29 4.02 -0.95 11.89
N ASP A 30 3.60 -0.24 12.95
CA ASP A 30 3.47 -0.85 14.28
C ASP A 30 2.38 -1.93 14.30
N LEU A 31 1.23 -1.65 13.67
CA LEU A 31 0.14 -2.61 13.57
C LEU A 31 0.45 -3.73 12.57
N GLN A 32 1.12 -3.40 11.46
CA GLN A 32 1.55 -4.39 10.49
C GLN A 32 2.52 -5.39 11.11
N ARG A 33 3.50 -4.94 11.88
CA ARG A 33 4.47 -5.81 12.57
C ARG A 33 3.75 -6.78 13.49
N LEU A 34 2.81 -6.29 14.31
CA LEU A 34 2.02 -7.10 15.23
C LEU A 34 1.21 -8.20 14.49
N ASN A 35 0.60 -7.85 13.36
CA ASN A 35 -0.15 -8.81 12.56
C ASN A 35 0.77 -9.81 11.85
N LEU A 36 1.93 -9.37 11.35
CA LEU A 36 2.92 -10.25 10.71
C LEU A 36 3.50 -11.28 11.70
N GLU A 37 3.67 -10.94 12.98
CA GLU A 37 4.03 -11.92 14.01
C GLU A 37 3.00 -13.05 14.11
N SER A 38 1.72 -12.74 13.96
CA SER A 38 0.63 -13.74 13.92
C SER A 38 0.64 -14.54 12.62
N VAL A 39 0.85 -13.88 11.47
CA VAL A 39 1.01 -14.56 10.17
C VAL A 39 2.18 -15.55 10.20
N ARG A 40 3.28 -15.19 10.87
CA ARG A 40 4.43 -16.08 11.06
C ARG A 40 4.06 -17.36 11.80
N GLY A 41 3.12 -17.28 12.74
CA GLY A 41 2.57 -18.44 13.45
C GLY A 41 1.73 -19.38 12.57
N LEU A 42 1.26 -18.90 11.41
CA LEU A 42 0.51 -19.71 10.43
C LEU A 42 1.43 -20.47 9.46
N ALA A 43 2.72 -20.13 9.39
CA ALA A 43 3.67 -20.77 8.49
C ALA A 43 3.95 -22.23 8.87
N ALA A 44 3.81 -23.14 7.91
CA ALA A 44 4.00 -24.58 8.08
C ALA A 44 5.46 -25.02 7.86
N SER A 45 6.27 -24.21 7.17
CA SER A 45 7.67 -24.53 6.86
C SER A 45 8.65 -23.40 7.20
N ASP A 46 9.95 -23.72 7.23
CA ASP A 46 10.99 -22.71 7.46
C ASP A 46 11.10 -21.72 6.30
N VAL A 47 10.84 -22.15 5.07
CA VAL A 47 10.80 -21.26 3.89
C VAL A 47 9.70 -20.21 4.04
N GLU A 48 8.53 -20.64 4.49
CA GLU A 48 7.38 -19.78 4.76
C GLU A 48 7.64 -18.81 5.93
N ARG A 49 8.28 -19.29 7.01
CA ARG A 49 8.70 -18.42 8.12
C ARG A 49 9.70 -17.37 7.67
N GLN A 50 10.70 -17.76 6.88
CA GLN A 50 11.70 -16.84 6.32
C GLN A 50 11.07 -15.79 5.41
N LEU A 51 10.01 -16.13 4.66
CA LEU A 51 9.26 -15.16 3.88
C LEU A 51 8.61 -14.11 4.77
N VAL A 52 7.95 -14.52 5.86
CA VAL A 52 7.34 -13.57 6.80
C VAL A 52 8.41 -12.77 7.55
N ASP A 53 9.53 -13.39 7.92
CA ASP A 53 10.66 -12.71 8.57
C ASP A 53 11.19 -11.56 7.71
N ARG A 54 11.30 -11.75 6.39
CA ARG A 54 11.67 -10.65 5.46
C ARG A 54 10.60 -9.54 5.38
N CYS A 55 9.31 -9.87 5.46
CA CYS A 55 8.25 -8.87 5.56
C CYS A 55 8.34 -8.08 6.88
N ILE A 56 8.62 -8.77 7.99
CA ILE A 56 8.82 -8.13 9.31
C ILE A 56 10.02 -7.19 9.25
N GLU A 57 11.17 -7.64 8.74
CA GLU A 57 12.39 -6.82 8.60
C GLU A 57 12.11 -5.53 7.79
N ARG A 58 11.31 -5.62 6.72
CA ARG A 58 10.88 -4.45 5.94
C ARG A 58 10.04 -3.49 6.77
N VAL A 59 9.02 -3.99 7.46
CA VAL A 59 8.14 -3.18 8.30
C VAL A 59 8.92 -2.53 9.45
N GLU A 60 9.86 -3.26 10.05
CA GLU A 60 10.76 -2.69 11.05
C GLU A 60 11.68 -1.60 10.46
N GLY A 61 12.09 -1.75 9.20
CA GLY A 61 12.71 -0.68 8.43
C GLY A 61 11.84 0.56 8.36
N MET A 62 10.57 0.40 7.99
CA MET A 62 9.59 1.49 7.93
C MET A 62 9.31 2.13 9.29
N GLN A 63 9.27 1.36 10.37
CA GLN A 63 9.15 1.90 11.74
C GLN A 63 10.32 2.87 12.04
N ARG A 64 11.52 2.57 11.56
CA ARG A 64 12.71 3.40 11.79
C ARG A 64 12.79 4.62 10.87
N THR A 65 12.34 4.51 9.62
CA THR A 65 12.62 5.53 8.58
C THR A 65 11.40 6.30 8.09
N TYR A 66 10.19 5.73 8.23
CA TYR A 66 8.96 6.29 7.67
C TYR A 66 7.91 6.62 8.74
N ALA A 67 7.97 6.04 9.94
CA ALA A 67 6.99 6.28 11.00
C ALA A 67 7.31 7.54 11.84
N GLY A 68 6.39 7.87 12.77
CA GLY A 68 6.54 8.99 13.71
C GLY A 68 6.77 10.33 13.01
N ALA A 69 7.78 11.08 13.45
CA ALA A 69 8.08 12.40 12.94
C ALA A 69 8.39 12.44 11.43
N ALA A 70 8.92 11.35 10.85
CA ALA A 70 9.14 11.27 9.41
C ALA A 70 7.82 11.24 8.63
N TYR A 71 6.85 10.46 9.11
CA TYR A 71 5.50 10.45 8.53
C TYR A 71 4.82 11.81 8.69
N GLU A 72 4.90 12.40 9.89
CA GLU A 72 4.27 13.69 10.19
C GLU A 72 4.73 14.82 9.26
N GLN A 73 5.99 14.81 8.85
CA GLN A 73 6.54 15.75 7.87
C GLN A 73 5.94 15.57 6.47
N LEU A 74 5.54 14.35 6.12
CA LEU A 74 4.95 14.00 4.84
C LEU A 74 3.41 14.11 4.85
N SER A 75 2.79 14.10 6.03
CA SER A 75 1.34 13.94 6.21
C SER A 75 0.54 15.25 6.16
N GLY A 76 0.81 16.11 5.17
CA GLY A 76 0.15 17.41 4.99
C GLY A 76 -1.01 17.42 3.99
N TRP A 77 -1.43 16.26 3.49
CA TRP A 77 -2.33 16.14 2.35
C TRP A 77 -3.66 15.49 2.75
N VAL A 78 -4.71 15.73 1.97
CA VAL A 78 -5.87 14.83 1.95
C VAL A 78 -5.60 13.80 0.86
N ILE A 79 -5.60 12.52 1.25
CA ILE A 79 -5.45 11.40 0.34
C ILE A 79 -6.82 10.75 0.09
N HIS A 80 -6.97 10.11 -1.05
CA HIS A 80 -8.12 9.28 -1.41
C HIS A 80 -8.18 8.01 -0.56
N GLY A 81 -7.03 7.37 -0.29
CA GLY A 81 -6.98 6.15 0.50
C GLY A 81 -7.46 4.88 -0.22
N ASP A 82 -7.83 4.97 -1.50
CA ASP A 82 -8.09 3.80 -2.36
C ASP A 82 -8.01 4.20 -3.85
N TYR A 83 -6.89 4.80 -4.25
CA TYR A 83 -6.76 5.38 -5.60
C TYR A 83 -6.54 4.30 -6.67
N THR A 84 -7.64 3.75 -7.20
CA THR A 84 -7.64 2.66 -8.17
C THR A 84 -8.42 3.01 -9.45
N PRO A 85 -8.23 2.30 -10.58
CA PRO A 85 -8.98 2.52 -11.81
C PRO A 85 -10.49 2.34 -11.63
N ALA A 86 -10.92 1.52 -10.68
CA ALA A 86 -12.33 1.30 -10.38
C ALA A 86 -13.01 2.54 -9.78
N ASN A 87 -12.22 3.48 -9.24
CA ASN A 87 -12.68 4.70 -8.57
C ASN A 87 -12.53 5.95 -9.45
N LEU A 88 -12.23 5.78 -10.74
CA LEU A 88 -12.07 6.84 -11.72
C LEU A 88 -13.14 6.78 -12.81
N LEU A 89 -13.65 7.94 -13.21
CA LEU A 89 -14.49 8.08 -14.39
C LEU A 89 -13.68 8.66 -15.54
N PHE A 90 -13.66 7.96 -16.67
CA PHE A 90 -13.02 8.43 -17.90
C PHE A 90 -14.06 8.94 -18.89
N SER A 91 -13.76 10.04 -19.57
CA SER A 91 -14.52 10.50 -20.73
C SER A 91 -14.34 9.55 -21.92
N GLU A 92 -15.17 9.68 -22.95
CA GLU A 92 -14.98 8.99 -24.24
C GLU A 92 -13.60 9.28 -24.86
N SER A 93 -13.03 10.46 -24.58
CA SER A 93 -11.69 10.86 -25.02
C SER A 93 -10.55 10.36 -24.12
N GLY A 94 -10.84 9.55 -23.09
CA GLY A 94 -9.85 8.96 -22.18
C GLY A 94 -9.30 9.93 -21.13
N GLN A 95 -9.98 11.05 -20.86
CA GLN A 95 -9.60 11.98 -19.79
C GLN A 95 -10.27 11.58 -18.48
N VAL A 96 -9.57 11.67 -17.35
CA VAL A 96 -10.18 11.53 -16.03
C VAL A 96 -11.10 12.73 -15.78
N VAL A 97 -12.39 12.48 -15.63
CA VAL A 97 -13.43 13.51 -15.41
C VAL A 97 -14.12 13.39 -14.06
N GLY A 98 -13.78 12.37 -13.27
CA GLY A 98 -14.32 12.19 -11.93
C GLY A 98 -13.49 11.21 -11.10
N ILE A 99 -13.52 11.44 -9.79
CA ILE A 99 -12.95 10.60 -8.75
C ILE A 99 -14.08 10.36 -7.75
N PHE A 100 -14.31 9.11 -7.35
CA PHE A 100 -15.40 8.72 -6.46
C PHE A 100 -14.94 7.67 -5.44
N ASP A 101 -15.85 7.21 -4.58
CA ASP A 101 -15.54 6.30 -3.46
C ASP A 101 -14.53 6.89 -2.47
N LEU A 102 -14.96 7.98 -1.80
CA LEU A 102 -14.14 8.73 -0.84
C LEU A 102 -14.29 8.19 0.59
N ASP A 103 -14.78 6.96 0.77
CA ASP A 103 -15.01 6.36 2.10
C ASP A 103 -13.70 6.14 2.87
N TRP A 104 -12.59 6.06 2.14
CA TRP A 104 -11.23 5.95 2.68
C TRP A 104 -10.44 7.26 2.66
N ALA A 105 -11.07 8.38 2.32
CA ALA A 105 -10.38 9.66 2.23
C ALA A 105 -10.07 10.23 3.62
N LEU A 106 -8.80 10.59 3.86
CA LEU A 106 -8.36 11.14 5.14
C LEU A 106 -7.09 12.00 5.01
N PRO A 107 -6.73 12.77 6.05
CA PRO A 107 -5.40 13.37 6.14
C PRO A 107 -4.30 12.31 6.14
N GLY A 108 -3.26 12.50 5.33
CA GLY A 108 -2.16 11.55 5.22
C GLY A 108 -1.03 12.00 4.31
N ALA A 109 -0.09 11.09 4.05
CA ALA A 109 1.01 11.32 3.12
C ALA A 109 0.62 10.87 1.70
N ARG A 110 0.65 11.79 0.73
CA ARG A 110 0.28 11.52 -0.67
C ARG A 110 1.12 10.44 -1.36
N CYS A 111 2.30 10.12 -0.83
CA CYS A 111 3.12 9.02 -1.32
C CYS A 111 2.42 7.66 -1.23
N ARG A 112 1.44 7.50 -0.34
CA ARG A 112 0.59 6.32 -0.24
C ARG A 112 -0.29 6.15 -1.48
N ASP A 113 -1.03 7.20 -1.88
CA ASP A 113 -1.87 7.15 -3.09
C ASP A 113 -1.06 7.09 -4.38
N LEU A 114 0.13 7.71 -4.40
CA LEU A 114 1.08 7.53 -5.50
C LEU A 114 1.55 6.08 -5.61
N GLY A 115 1.74 5.39 -4.48
CA GLY A 115 2.01 3.96 -4.44
C GLY A 115 0.89 3.12 -5.07
N ASP A 116 -0.36 3.38 -4.69
CA ASP A 116 -1.52 2.73 -5.32
C ASP A 116 -1.61 3.06 -6.82
N GLY A 117 -1.44 4.32 -7.18
CA GLY A 117 -1.46 4.77 -8.56
C GLY A 117 -0.40 4.07 -9.42
N LEU A 118 0.84 3.99 -8.94
CA LEU A 118 1.88 3.22 -9.61
C LEU A 118 1.47 1.75 -9.74
N TYR A 119 0.95 1.14 -8.68
CA TYR A 119 0.62 -0.28 -8.71
C TYR A 119 -0.51 -0.61 -9.69
N PHE A 120 -1.54 0.23 -9.77
CA PHE A 120 -2.68 -0.05 -10.65
C PHE A 120 -2.51 0.46 -12.08
N PHE A 121 -1.83 1.59 -12.30
CA PHE A 121 -1.69 2.18 -13.64
C PHE A 121 -0.35 1.86 -14.30
N ALA A 122 0.69 1.58 -13.50
CA ALA A 122 2.05 1.37 -13.97
C ALA A 122 2.57 -0.06 -13.78
N THR A 123 1.70 -1.03 -13.54
CA THR A 123 2.03 -2.44 -13.68
C THR A 123 1.70 -2.98 -15.08
N ARG A 124 2.29 -4.13 -15.43
CA ARG A 124 1.94 -4.82 -16.66
C ARG A 124 0.44 -5.15 -16.66
N PRO A 125 -0.29 -4.90 -17.77
CA PRO A 125 -1.70 -5.20 -17.86
C PRO A 125 -1.98 -6.67 -17.52
N ARG A 126 -3.00 -6.89 -16.70
CA ARG A 126 -3.50 -8.21 -16.31
C ARG A 126 -5.02 -8.22 -16.34
N GLU A 127 -5.59 -9.40 -16.57
CA GLU A 127 -7.03 -9.59 -16.42
C GLU A 127 -7.36 -9.65 -14.93
N ILE A 128 -8.27 -8.79 -14.48
CA ILE A 128 -8.70 -8.72 -13.08
C ILE A 128 -10.18 -9.09 -13.01
N ASP A 129 -10.49 -10.13 -12.25
CA ASP A 129 -11.85 -10.46 -11.85
C ASP A 129 -12.21 -9.67 -10.58
N ALA A 130 -13.07 -8.67 -10.73
CA ALA A 130 -13.53 -7.84 -9.62
C ALA A 130 -14.32 -8.61 -8.55
N GLY A 131 -14.83 -9.80 -8.86
CA GLY A 131 -15.56 -10.66 -7.94
C GLY A 131 -14.68 -11.60 -7.11
N ASP A 132 -13.38 -11.70 -7.41
CA ASP A 132 -12.46 -12.64 -6.78
C ASP A 132 -11.33 -11.92 -6.04
N ILE A 133 -11.30 -12.07 -4.71
CA ILE A 133 -10.27 -11.47 -3.86
C ILE A 133 -8.86 -11.98 -4.23
N TRP A 134 -8.74 -13.21 -4.74
CA TRP A 134 -7.46 -13.73 -5.20
C TRP A 134 -7.00 -13.00 -6.46
N SER A 135 -7.88 -12.73 -7.42
CA SER A 135 -7.54 -11.96 -8.62
C SER A 135 -7.22 -10.51 -8.28
N LEU A 136 -8.04 -9.85 -7.45
CA LEU A 136 -7.84 -8.46 -7.02
C LEU A 136 -6.50 -8.20 -6.33
N THR A 137 -5.96 -9.20 -5.62
CA THR A 137 -4.71 -9.10 -4.85
C THR A 137 -3.56 -9.90 -5.46
N GLU A 138 -3.69 -10.28 -6.73
CA GLU A 138 -2.60 -10.91 -7.45
C GLU A 138 -1.42 -9.94 -7.62
N ALA A 139 -0.22 -10.41 -7.27
CA ALA A 139 0.99 -9.63 -7.42
C ALA A 139 1.22 -9.27 -8.90
N ALA A 140 1.81 -8.11 -9.14
CA ALA A 140 2.09 -7.67 -10.49
C ALA A 140 3.45 -6.98 -10.55
N GLU A 141 4.12 -7.18 -11.67
CA GLU A 141 5.37 -6.50 -11.97
C GLU A 141 5.06 -5.10 -12.49
N PHE A 142 5.79 -4.12 -11.94
CA PHE A 142 5.79 -2.77 -12.49
C PHE A 142 6.43 -2.76 -13.88
N ASP A 143 6.02 -1.77 -14.66
CA ASP A 143 6.59 -1.43 -15.95
C ASP A 143 7.26 -0.06 -15.82
N GLU A 144 8.55 -0.02 -16.09
CA GLU A 144 9.40 1.15 -15.83
C GLU A 144 8.96 2.39 -16.63
N ASP A 145 8.61 2.21 -17.91
CA ASP A 145 8.14 3.29 -18.77
C ASP A 145 6.79 3.82 -18.30
N ARG A 146 5.87 2.94 -17.89
CA ARG A 146 4.60 3.38 -17.30
C ARG A 146 4.80 4.09 -15.96
N CYS A 147 5.76 3.66 -15.14
CA CYS A 147 6.08 4.32 -13.88
C CYS A 147 6.55 5.75 -14.15
N ARG A 148 7.45 5.95 -15.13
CA ARG A 148 7.89 7.28 -15.56
C ARG A 148 6.73 8.13 -16.04
N ILE A 149 5.92 7.62 -16.96
CA ILE A 149 4.75 8.36 -17.49
C ILE A 149 3.83 8.80 -16.35
N PHE A 150 3.54 7.92 -15.39
CA PHE A 150 2.67 8.23 -14.27
C PHE A 150 3.26 9.32 -13.36
N LEU A 151 4.54 9.17 -12.98
CA LEU A 151 5.24 10.12 -12.10
C LEU A 151 5.45 11.48 -12.77
N GLU A 152 5.82 11.51 -14.04
CA GLU A 152 5.95 12.73 -14.83
C GLU A 152 4.60 13.46 -14.96
N ALA A 153 3.54 12.73 -15.28
CA ALA A 153 2.19 13.31 -15.37
C ALA A 153 1.76 13.92 -14.03
N TYR A 154 1.99 13.22 -12.91
CA TYR A 154 1.69 13.76 -11.59
C TYR A 154 2.52 15.02 -11.28
N GLN A 155 3.84 14.97 -11.50
CA GLN A 155 4.73 16.09 -11.22
C GLN A 155 4.52 17.30 -12.15
N SER A 156 3.95 17.11 -13.34
CA SER A 156 3.56 18.20 -14.24
C SER A 156 2.46 19.09 -13.67
N VAL A 157 1.65 18.56 -12.75
CA VAL A 157 0.60 19.29 -12.03
C VAL A 157 1.12 19.75 -10.68
N LEU A 158 1.80 18.87 -9.95
CA LEU A 158 2.25 19.13 -8.59
C LEU A 158 3.58 18.45 -8.29
N THR A 159 4.65 19.24 -8.24
CA THR A 159 6.01 18.77 -7.98
C THR A 159 6.11 18.03 -6.64
N LEU A 160 6.87 16.94 -6.62
CA LEU A 160 7.22 16.20 -5.42
C LEU A 160 8.50 16.77 -4.82
N GLU A 161 8.50 17.00 -3.51
CA GLU A 161 9.76 17.20 -2.80
C GLU A 161 10.58 15.90 -2.82
N ARG A 162 11.90 16.00 -2.71
CA ARG A 162 12.77 14.82 -2.75
C ARG A 162 12.40 13.79 -1.68
N CYS A 163 12.07 14.24 -0.47
CA CYS A 163 11.66 13.35 0.63
C CYS A 163 10.32 12.67 0.34
N GLU A 164 9.38 13.33 -0.34
CA GLU A 164 8.11 12.73 -0.74
C GLU A 164 8.31 11.68 -1.82
N PHE A 165 9.17 11.97 -2.81
CA PHE A 165 9.54 11.03 -3.85
C PHE A 165 10.22 9.79 -3.24
N GLU A 166 11.23 9.99 -2.40
CA GLU A 166 11.94 8.90 -1.70
C GLU A 166 11.01 8.06 -0.80
N ALA A 167 9.89 8.63 -0.34
CA ALA A 167 8.91 7.93 0.49
C ALA A 167 7.88 7.09 -0.29
N ILE A 168 7.79 7.21 -1.63
CA ILE A 168 6.80 6.45 -2.43
C ILE A 168 6.94 4.93 -2.27
N PRO A 169 8.15 4.32 -2.35
CA PRO A 169 8.28 2.89 -2.14
C PRO A 169 7.88 2.44 -0.73
N LEU A 170 8.08 3.29 0.27
CA LEU A 170 7.69 3.00 1.66
C LEU A 170 6.18 3.10 1.84
N GLY A 171 5.54 4.10 1.24
CA GLY A 171 4.08 4.23 1.19
C GLY A 171 3.43 3.03 0.48
N PHE A 172 3.96 2.63 -0.67
CA PHE A 172 3.50 1.43 -1.37
C PHE A 172 3.75 0.16 -0.56
N ALA A 173 4.92 -0.02 0.04
CA ALA A 173 5.22 -1.20 0.84
C ALA A 173 4.24 -1.39 2.00
N GLY A 174 3.93 -0.30 2.70
CA GLY A 174 2.89 -0.28 3.72
C GLY A 174 1.56 -0.74 3.14
N ARG A 175 1.06 -0.06 2.11
CA ARG A 175 -0.23 -0.40 1.50
C ARG A 175 -0.29 -1.83 0.97
N TRP A 176 0.74 -2.31 0.29
CA TRP A 176 0.78 -3.67 -0.25
C TRP A 176 0.70 -4.70 0.86
N ILE A 177 1.45 -4.54 1.96
CA ILE A 177 1.35 -5.43 3.12
C ILE A 177 -0.05 -5.38 3.72
N SER A 178 -0.65 -4.19 3.83
CA SER A 178 -2.02 -4.04 4.31
C SER A 178 -3.03 -4.78 3.44
N ILE A 179 -2.96 -4.65 2.11
CA ILE A 179 -3.83 -5.37 1.17
C ILE A 179 -3.77 -6.88 1.43
N ARG A 180 -2.56 -7.41 1.69
CA ARG A 180 -2.37 -8.84 1.97
C ARG A 180 -2.93 -9.23 3.32
N LEU A 181 -2.70 -8.42 4.36
CA LEU A 181 -3.26 -8.65 5.69
C LEU A 181 -4.80 -8.59 5.66
N GLU A 182 -5.38 -7.50 5.16
CA GLU A 182 -6.83 -7.30 5.10
C GLU A 182 -7.52 -8.37 4.24
N GLY A 183 -6.92 -8.75 3.11
CA GLY A 183 -7.46 -9.78 2.23
C GLY A 183 -7.55 -11.16 2.90
N MET A 184 -6.71 -11.47 3.89
CA MET A 184 -6.82 -12.72 4.67
C MET A 184 -8.15 -12.84 5.43
N ALA A 185 -8.81 -11.72 5.74
CA ALA A 185 -10.13 -11.75 6.40
C ALA A 185 -11.24 -12.22 5.45
N LYS A 186 -11.01 -12.16 4.13
CA LYS A 186 -11.97 -12.50 3.08
C LYS A 186 -11.83 -13.93 2.55
N VAL A 187 -10.91 -14.72 3.10
CA VAL A 187 -10.68 -16.13 2.72
C VAL A 187 -10.81 -17.06 3.92
N ASP A 188 -11.00 -18.35 3.65
CA ASP A 188 -11.06 -19.38 4.67
C ASP A 188 -9.79 -19.40 5.53
N SER A 189 -9.93 -19.70 6.81
CA SER A 189 -8.83 -19.66 7.78
C SER A 189 -7.64 -20.53 7.40
N GLY A 190 -7.89 -21.69 6.78
CA GLY A 190 -6.84 -22.59 6.27
C GLY A 190 -6.08 -22.05 5.05
N GLU A 191 -6.66 -21.10 4.32
CA GLU A 191 -6.07 -20.51 3.11
C GLU A 191 -5.28 -19.22 3.40
N ARG A 192 -5.43 -18.67 4.61
CA ARG A 192 -4.87 -17.37 5.01
C ARG A 192 -3.38 -17.21 4.74
N PHE A 193 -2.56 -18.21 5.08
CA PHE A 193 -1.12 -18.12 4.80
C PHE A 193 -0.84 -18.17 3.30
N ARG A 194 -1.52 -19.07 2.57
CA ARG A 194 -1.37 -19.17 1.10
C ARG A 194 -1.75 -17.86 0.42
N PHE A 195 -2.86 -17.26 0.87
CA PHE A 195 -3.30 -15.95 0.43
C PHE A 195 -2.25 -14.88 0.71
N PHE A 196 -1.73 -14.78 1.94
CA PHE A 196 -0.72 -13.79 2.29
C PHE A 196 0.59 -13.98 1.51
N GLY A 197 1.13 -15.20 1.42
CA GLY A 197 2.48 -15.47 0.93
C GLY A 197 2.64 -15.44 -0.60
N ARG A 198 1.56 -15.61 -1.38
CA ARG A 198 1.62 -15.75 -2.85
C ARG A 198 2.13 -14.49 -3.57
N GLY A 199 3.43 -14.42 -3.87
CA GLY A 199 4.01 -13.29 -4.62
C GLY A 199 4.11 -11.99 -3.82
N VAL A 200 3.98 -12.03 -2.49
CA VAL A 200 4.00 -10.81 -1.65
C VAL A 200 5.28 -9.99 -1.79
N GLU A 201 6.41 -10.63 -2.07
CA GLU A 201 7.68 -9.93 -2.23
C GLU A 201 7.91 -9.39 -3.64
N GLU A 202 7.16 -9.83 -4.65
CA GLU A 202 7.43 -9.52 -6.06
C GLU A 202 7.41 -8.01 -6.36
N PRO A 203 6.31 -7.27 -6.10
CA PRO A 203 6.28 -5.83 -6.38
C PRO A 203 7.24 -5.04 -5.48
N LEU A 204 7.48 -5.53 -4.26
CA LEU A 204 8.39 -4.89 -3.31
C LEU A 204 9.85 -4.97 -3.78
N ARG A 205 10.30 -6.15 -4.18
CA ARG A 205 11.65 -6.37 -4.71
C ARG A 205 11.87 -5.64 -6.02
N TRP A 206 10.82 -5.53 -6.85
CA TRP A 206 10.91 -4.75 -8.07
C TRP A 206 11.24 -3.29 -7.76
N LEU A 207 10.52 -2.67 -6.81
CA LEU A 207 10.80 -1.28 -6.41
C LEU A 207 12.18 -1.13 -5.80
N ASP A 208 12.60 -2.03 -4.92
CA ASP A 208 13.96 -1.97 -4.34
C ASP A 208 15.05 -1.96 -5.42
N THR A 209 14.81 -2.66 -6.53
CA THR A 209 15.78 -2.81 -7.63
C THR A 209 15.79 -1.60 -8.58
N HIS A 210 14.61 -1.10 -8.95
CA HIS A 210 14.48 -0.13 -10.07
C HIS A 210 14.18 1.31 -9.61
N TRP A 211 13.86 1.55 -8.33
CA TRP A 211 13.42 2.89 -7.88
C TRP A 211 14.44 3.99 -8.16
N ALA A 212 15.73 3.71 -8.01
CA ALA A 212 16.79 4.67 -8.28
C ALA A 212 16.85 5.11 -9.76
N GLU A 213 16.37 4.28 -10.68
CA GLU A 213 16.33 4.58 -12.12
C GLU A 213 15.13 5.44 -12.51
N LEU A 214 14.13 5.54 -11.62
CA LEU A 214 12.97 6.42 -11.77
C LEU A 214 13.22 7.83 -11.21
N GLN A 215 14.36 8.07 -10.56
CA GLN A 215 14.74 9.37 -9.98
C GLN A 215 15.37 10.36 -10.98
N GLN A 216 15.55 9.95 -12.25
CA GLN A 216 16.21 10.73 -13.31
C GLN A 216 15.22 11.66 -14.02
#